data_AF-A0A975PC22-F1
#
_entry.id   AF-A0A975PC22-F1
#
_cell.length_a   1.000
_cell.length_b   1.000
_cell.length_c   1.000
_cell.angle_alpha   90.00
_cell.angle_beta   90.00
_cell.angle_gamma   90.00
#
_symmetry.space_group_name_H-M   'P 1'
#
loop_
_entity.id
_entity.type
_entity.pdbx_description
1 polymer ?
#
loop_
_entity_poly.entity_id
_entity_poly.type
_entity_poly.pdbx_seq_one_letter_code
_entity_poly.pdbx_strand_id
1 'polypeptide(L)' 'MWLSEAVFGATITLSTGRIIPTRWVGEQHVREDLGFIPSFTDWVKTIRPEPWMGRAEKIEALVDPHLAPSVR' A
#
# COMPACT_ATOMS: atom_id res chain seq x y z
N MET A 1 1.33 5.81 6.39
CA MET A 1 0.51 7.04 6.48
C MET A 1 -0.97 6.75 6.68
N TRP A 2 -1.67 6.19 5.68
CA TRP A 2 -3.10 5.87 5.80
C TRP A 2 -3.44 4.99 7.02
N LEU A 3 -2.60 4.00 7.32
CA LEU A 3 -2.78 3.15 8.51
C LEU A 3 -2.78 3.97 9.82
N SER A 4 -1.97 5.03 9.92
CA SER A 4 -1.96 5.90 11.10
C SER A 4 -3.31 6.60 11.29
N GLU A 5 -3.93 7.07 10.21
CA GLU A 5 -5.28 7.66 10.26
C GLU A 5 -6.35 6.62 10.59
N ALA A 6 -6.19 5.37 10.12
CA ALA A 6 -7.11 4.28 10.44
C ALA A 6 -7.05 3.87 11.93
N VAL A 7 -5.87 3.93 12.55
CA VAL A 7 -5.69 3.55 13.96
C VAL A 7 -6.00 4.70 14.92
N PHE A 8 -5.56 5.92 14.62
CA PHE A 8 -5.63 7.06 15.54
C PHE A 8 -6.73 8.08 15.18
N GLY A 9 -7.46 7.85 14.08
CA GLY A 9 -8.44 8.80 13.54
C GLY A 9 -7.80 9.84 12.63
N ALA A 10 -8.62 10.64 11.95
CA ALA A 10 -8.17 11.63 10.97
C ALA A 10 -7.42 12.83 11.60
N THR A 11 -7.72 13.15 12.86
CA THR A 11 -7.16 14.30 13.56
C THR A 11 -6.79 13.98 15.00
N ILE A 12 -5.78 14.67 15.53
CA ILE A 12 -5.35 14.64 16.92
C ILE A 12 -5.56 16.04 17.52
N THR A 13 -6.09 16.09 18.74
CA THR A 13 -6.17 17.33 19.52
C THR A 13 -4.95 17.42 20.44
N LEU A 14 -4.18 18.50 20.29
CA LEU A 14 -3.01 18.78 21.14
C LEU A 14 -3.46 19.30 22.51
N SER A 15 -2.56 19.24 23.49
CA SER A 15 -2.79 19.81 24.83
C SER A 15 -3.08 21.32 24.81
N THR A 16 -2.68 22.02 23.74
CA THR A 16 -2.99 23.44 23.48
C THR A 16 -4.42 23.67 22.97
N GLY A 17 -5.20 22.61 22.74
CA GLY A 17 -6.53 22.66 22.13
C GLY A 17 -6.52 22.73 20.60
N ARG A 18 -5.36 22.85 19.96
CA ARG A 18 -5.25 22.86 18.50
C ARG A 18 -5.54 21.47 17.94
N ILE A 19 -6.38 21.41 16.91
CA ILE A 19 -6.66 20.19 16.15
C ILE A 19 -5.72 20.14 14.95
N ILE A 20 -4.99 19.05 14.80
CA ILE A 20 -4.07 18.82 13.67
C ILE A 20 -4.41 17.50 12.95
N PRO A 21 -4.12 17.38 11.65
CA PRO A 21 -4.26 16.10 10.95
C PRO A 21 -3.29 15.06 11.51
N THR A 22 -3.77 13.84 11.78
CA THR A 22 -2.92 12.69 12.17
C THR A 22 -1.86 12.41 11.09
N ARG A 23 -2.20 12.69 9.83
CA ARG A 23 -1.29 12.62 8.70
C ARG A 23 0.03 13.35 8.94
N TRP A 24 -0.03 14.57 9.47
CA TRP A 24 1.18 15.38 9.62
C TRP A 24 2.20 14.74 10.56
N VAL A 25 1.73 14.15 11.66
CA VAL A 25 2.59 13.46 12.62
C VAL A 25 3.27 12.26 11.98
N GLY A 26 2.52 11.44 11.22
CA GLY A 26 3.11 10.29 10.54
C GLY A 26 4.03 10.67 9.36
N GLU A 27 3.75 11.75 8.64
CA GLU A 27 4.68 12.26 7.61
C GLU A 27 5.99 12.75 8.20
N GLN A 28 5.90 13.49 9.32
CA GLN A 28 7.07 13.96 10.04
C GLN A 28 7.91 12.77 10.52
N HIS A 29 7.31 11.79 11.21
CA HIS A 29 8.00 10.61 11.72
C HIS A 29 8.77 9.87 10.63
N VAL A 30 8.13 9.60 9.48
CA VAL A 30 8.79 8.93 8.34
C VAL A 30 9.93 9.76 7.79
N ARG A 31 9.78 11.08 7.71
CA ARG A 31 10.82 11.99 7.22
C ARG A 31 12.00 12.11 8.18
N GLU A 32 11.77 12.02 9.48
CA GLU A 32 12.84 12.01 10.49
C GLU A 32 13.64 10.71 10.45
N ASP A 33 12.98 9.58 10.26
CA ASP A 33 13.63 8.28 10.21
C ASP A 33 14.37 8.02 8.89
N LEU A 34 13.78 8.45 7.76
CA LEU A 34 14.27 8.10 6.41
C LEU A 34 14.81 9.29 5.61
N GLY A 35 14.65 10.52 6.09
CA GLY A 35 15.00 11.75 5.37
C GLY A 35 14.00 12.19 4.29
N PHE A 36 13.11 11.29 3.84
CA PHE A 36 12.06 11.57 2.86
C PHE A 36 10.92 10.54 2.99
N ILE A 37 9.80 10.77 2.28
CA ILE A 37 8.69 9.81 2.22
C ILE A 37 8.88 8.93 0.97
N PRO A 38 9.23 7.64 1.11
CA PRO A 38 9.48 6.77 -0.04
C PRO A 38 8.18 6.42 -0.78
N SER A 39 8.27 6.34 -2.11
CA SER A 39 7.21 5.82 -2.97
C SER A 39 7.25 4.29 -3.06
N PHE A 40 6.21 3.67 -3.62
CA PHE A 40 6.25 2.23 -3.94
C PHE A 40 7.44 1.89 -4.86
N THR A 41 7.73 2.73 -5.86
CA THR A 41 8.84 2.51 -6.79
C THR A 41 10.20 2.51 -6.08
N ASP A 42 10.37 3.35 -5.06
CA ASP A 42 11.60 3.39 -4.26
C ASP A 42 11.87 2.09 -3.52
N TRP A 43 10.82 1.41 -3.08
CA TRP A 43 10.91 0.09 -2.48
C TRP A 43 11.07 -1.01 -3.53
N VAL A 44 10.23 -1.05 -4.57
CA VAL A 44 10.19 -2.20 -5.48
C VAL A 44 11.47 -2.36 -6.29
N LYS A 45 12.17 -1.25 -6.60
CA LYS A 45 13.43 -1.29 -7.35
C LYS A 45 14.58 -1.99 -6.60
N THR A 46 14.45 -2.14 -5.27
CA THR A 46 15.49 -2.76 -4.43
C THR A 46 15.15 -4.20 -4.03
N ILE A 47 13.96 -4.69 -4.35
CA ILE A 47 13.53 -6.07 -4.06
C ILE A 47 14.11 -7.02 -5.12
N ARG A 48 14.67 -8.15 -4.67
CA ARG A 48 14.98 -9.27 -5.58
C ARG A 48 13.67 -9.97 -5.96
N PRO A 49 13.25 -9.94 -7.23
CA PRO A 49 11.98 -10.53 -7.62
C PRO A 49 12.04 -12.05 -7.55
N GLU A 50 11.05 -12.65 -6.92
CA GLU A 50 10.82 -14.10 -6.95
C GLU A 50 10.02 -14.48 -8.20
N PRO A 51 10.15 -15.73 -8.72
CA PRO A 51 9.51 -16.14 -9.96
C PRO A 51 7.99 -15.93 -10.03
N TRP A 52 7.30 -15.99 -8.88
CA TRP A 52 5.85 -15.80 -8.78
C TRP A 52 5.40 -14.33 -8.83
N MET A 53 6.32 -13.36 -8.70
CA MET A 53 5.97 -11.92 -8.62
C MET A 53 5.67 -11.28 -9.97
N GLY A 54 5.95 -11.95 -11.10
CA GLY A 54 5.79 -11.37 -12.44
C GLY A 54 4.99 -12.21 -13.43
N ARG A 55 4.81 -13.52 -13.18
CA ARG A 55 3.97 -14.38 -14.03
C ARG A 55 2.57 -14.48 -13.40
N ALA A 56 1.63 -13.75 -13.97
CA ALA A 56 0.21 -14.01 -13.78
C ALA A 56 -0.31 -14.81 -14.97
N GLU A 57 -0.96 -15.94 -14.71
CA GLU A 57 -1.72 -16.66 -15.72
C GLU A 57 -3.09 -16.01 -15.89
N LYS A 58 -3.60 -16.03 -17.13
CA LYS A 58 -4.97 -15.63 -17.42
C LYS A 58 -5.93 -16.62 -16.81
N ILE A 59 -6.62 -16.21 -15.74
CA ILE A 59 -7.60 -17.07 -15.07
C ILE A 59 -8.94 -17.09 -15.80
N GLU A 60 -9.18 -16.19 -16.76
CA GLU A 60 -10.47 -16.06 -17.44
C GLU A 60 -10.93 -17.38 -18.06
N ALA A 61 -10.01 -18.16 -18.65
CA ALA A 61 -10.32 -19.47 -19.21
C ALA A 61 -10.70 -20.55 -18.16
N LEU A 62 -10.34 -20.34 -16.89
CA LEU A 62 -10.66 -21.22 -15.77
C LEU A 62 -11.99 -20.86 -15.09
N VAL A 63 -12.43 -19.60 -15.19
CA VAL A 63 -13.61 -19.11 -14.47
C VAL A 63 -14.79 -18.81 -15.40
N ASP A 64 -14.57 -18.55 -16.69
CA ASP A 64 -15.63 -18.34 -17.67
C ASP A 64 -16.07 -19.67 -18.31
N PRO A 65 -17.30 -20.15 -18.04
CA PRO A 65 -17.81 -21.39 -18.62
C PRO A 65 -17.89 -21.37 -20.14
N HIS A 66 -17.87 -20.18 -20.77
CA HIS A 66 -17.96 -20.01 -22.22
C HIS A 66 -16.58 -20.04 -22.90
N LEU A 67 -15.51 -19.92 -22.12
CA LEU A 67 -14.11 -20.03 -22.56
C LEU A 67 -13.45 -21.34 -22.12
N ALA A 68 -14.11 -22.12 -21.26
CA ALA A 68 -13.62 -23.43 -20.83
C ALA A 68 -13.47 -24.36 -22.05
N PRO A 69 -12.34 -25.07 -22.19
CA PRO A 69 -12.13 -25.96 -23.31
C PRO A 69 -13.20 -27.06 -23.33
N SER A 70 -13.84 -27.24 -24.48
CA SER A 70 -14.80 -28.34 -24.67
C SER A 70 -14.09 -29.67 -24.43
N VAL A 71 -14.49 -30.39 -23.37
CA VAL A 71 -13.99 -31.72 -23.07
C VAL A 71 -14.24 -32.61 -24.29
N ARG A 72 -13.16 -33.15 -24.88
CA ARG A 72 -13.21 -34.14 -25.96
C ARG A 72 -13.28 -35.54 -25.40
#